data_AF-W6Y134-F1
#
_entry.id   AF-W6Y134-F1
#
_cell.length_a   1.000
_cell.length_b   1.000
_cell.length_c   1.000
_cell.angle_alpha   90.00
_cell.angle_beta   90.00
_cell.angle_gamma   90.00
#
_symmetry.space_group_name_H-M   'P 1'
#
loop_
_entity.id
_entity.type
_entity.pdbx_description
1 polymer ?
#
loop_
_entity_poly.entity_id
_entity_poly.type
_entity_poly.pdbx_seq_one_letter_code
_entity_poly.pdbx_strand_id
1 'polypeptide(L)'
;MASTAGAGDAFTEPTVPLIPDDAPVQAPQASEPHERINAPDSLAVNRDASLTLGTDSLVVLDEALVDTKTANCCNLPLPGKKKATRSIPFYNILWAELADGDHITIQYAQTVSNKSVRPATISYHVDKPDSQLVQAWIEKLLDRAYGASQRRKRIKVLVNPFGGQGGAVKMYNKQIAPIFAAARCELDVERTTHNGHGVEIAQNMDIDAFDVVACCSGDGIPHEVWNGLGKRPDAARALAKMAVVQLPCGSGNAMSLNFNGTNDPSIAALAIVKGLRMSLDLSSVTQGGRRTLSFLSQSLGIVAESDLATENLRWMGSARFTWGILMRLLSKTVYPADIAVKVEYDNKAAIREVYRAEAAKPPGSNETATLPAADAGLPPLKYGTNTDPLPEGWELIPHDKIGNFYAGNIAYMSADANFFPGALPCDGCLDLVRIRGDLPRVTAIKTLLSIENHTFFDLAHVDYQKVSAYRIIPRDQKDGYISIDGERVPFDGFQVEVHKGLGTTLSKNGHLCEAKGV
;
A
#
# COMPACT_ATOMS: atom_id res chain seq x y z
N MET A 1 -32.86 59.36 36.29
CA MET A 1 -31.95 59.98 35.30
C MET A 1 -31.10 58.86 34.71
N ALA A 2 -31.08 58.79 33.37
CA ALA A 2 -30.12 58.16 32.44
C ALA A 2 -29.46 56.82 32.85
N SER A 3 -29.71 55.69 32.18
CA SER A 3 -29.09 55.27 30.89
C SER A 3 -27.56 55.37 30.92
N THR A 4 -26.82 54.27 30.71
CA THR A 4 -26.59 53.70 29.37
C THR A 4 -26.37 52.19 29.37
N ALA A 5 -26.79 51.58 28.27
CA ALA A 5 -26.57 50.20 27.86
C ALA A 5 -25.17 50.01 27.23
N GLY A 6 -24.71 48.76 27.17
CA GLY A 6 -23.61 48.39 26.26
C GLY A 6 -23.09 46.95 26.40
N ALA A 7 -23.39 46.15 25.37
CA ALA A 7 -22.71 44.94 24.90
C ALA A 7 -22.92 43.62 25.67
N GLY A 8 -23.69 42.72 25.04
CA GLY A 8 -23.86 41.32 25.42
C GLY A 8 -22.64 40.47 25.09
N ASP A 9 -22.39 39.52 25.98
CA ASP A 9 -21.40 38.47 25.89
C ASP A 9 -21.87 37.36 24.93
N ALA A 10 -20.97 36.88 24.07
CA ALA A 10 -21.23 35.92 23.00
C ALA A 10 -20.95 34.46 23.42
N PHE A 11 -20.94 34.15 24.71
CA PHE A 11 -20.67 32.81 25.25
C PHE A 11 -21.73 32.34 26.25
N THR A 12 -22.99 32.26 25.84
CA THR A 12 -24.02 31.49 26.57
C THR A 12 -24.53 30.34 25.72
N GLU A 13 -24.05 29.14 26.04
CA GLU A 13 -24.53 27.88 25.48
C GLU A 13 -26.00 27.65 25.87
N PRO A 14 -26.85 27.15 24.96
CA PRO A 14 -28.21 26.76 25.30
C PRO A 14 -28.22 25.45 26.10
N THR A 15 -28.84 25.50 27.28
CA THR A 15 -29.15 24.35 28.14
C THR A 15 -29.93 23.27 27.39
N VAL A 16 -29.32 22.08 27.28
CA VAL A 16 -29.97 20.85 26.76
C VAL A 16 -30.79 20.20 27.88
N PRO A 17 -32.07 19.83 27.65
CA PRO A 17 -32.85 19.10 28.64
C PRO A 17 -32.37 17.65 28.78
N LEU A 18 -32.25 17.19 30.02
CA LEU A 18 -31.95 15.81 30.42
C LEU A 18 -33.05 14.85 29.91
N ILE A 19 -32.66 13.84 29.14
CA ILE A 19 -33.50 12.70 28.74
C ILE A 19 -33.41 11.64 29.84
N PRO A 20 -34.51 10.98 30.26
CA PRO A 20 -34.47 9.93 31.26
C PRO A 20 -33.74 8.69 30.72
N ASP A 21 -32.82 8.15 31.53
CA ASP A 21 -32.27 6.80 31.38
C ASP A 21 -33.39 5.76 31.55
N ASP A 22 -33.65 5.00 30.49
CA ASP A 22 -34.13 3.61 30.44
C ASP A 22 -34.98 3.37 29.18
N ALA A 23 -34.29 3.12 28.07
CA ALA A 23 -34.86 2.39 26.93
C ALA A 23 -33.79 1.41 26.41
N PRO A 24 -34.10 0.11 26.26
CA PRO A 24 -33.11 -0.86 25.78
C PRO A 24 -32.68 -0.49 24.35
N VAL A 25 -31.38 -0.37 24.14
CA VAL A 25 -30.78 -0.26 22.80
C VAL A 25 -31.10 -1.57 22.06
N GLN A 26 -32.08 -1.54 21.16
CA GLN A 26 -32.31 -2.62 20.22
C GLN A 26 -31.10 -2.70 19.28
N ALA A 27 -30.41 -3.85 19.31
CA ALA A 27 -29.46 -4.22 18.27
C ALA A 27 -30.11 -4.06 16.88
N PRO A 28 -29.36 -3.65 15.85
CA PRO A 28 -29.92 -3.51 14.51
C PRO A 28 -30.53 -4.84 14.09
N GLN A 29 -31.86 -4.85 13.91
CA GLN A 29 -32.56 -5.99 13.33
C GLN A 29 -31.95 -6.23 11.94
N ALA A 30 -31.49 -7.45 11.71
CA ALA A 30 -31.16 -7.91 10.38
C ALA A 30 -32.39 -7.67 9.49
N SER A 31 -32.23 -6.82 8.48
CA SER A 31 -33.27 -6.59 7.47
C SER A 31 -33.72 -7.93 6.90
N GLU A 32 -35.03 -8.17 6.88
CA GLU A 32 -35.64 -9.32 6.21
C GLU A 32 -35.10 -9.45 4.78
N PRO A 33 -34.98 -10.68 4.22
CA PRO A 33 -34.48 -10.86 2.87
C PRO A 33 -35.52 -10.30 1.89
N HIS A 34 -35.32 -9.05 1.45
CA HIS A 34 -35.98 -8.52 0.27
C HIS A 34 -35.74 -9.51 -0.89
N GLU A 35 -36.81 -9.97 -1.54
CA GLU A 35 -36.71 -10.72 -2.80
C GLU A 35 -35.75 -9.95 -3.73
N ARG A 36 -34.57 -10.51 -3.99
CA ARG A 36 -33.61 -9.87 -4.90
C ARG A 36 -34.21 -9.88 -6.29
N ILE A 37 -34.71 -8.74 -6.73
CA ILE A 37 -35.14 -8.51 -8.11
C ILE A 37 -33.98 -8.92 -9.02
N ASN A 38 -34.18 -9.95 -9.83
CA ASN A 38 -33.15 -10.43 -10.74
C ASN A 38 -33.09 -9.50 -11.97
N ALA A 39 -32.26 -8.46 -11.90
CA ALA A 39 -32.08 -7.54 -13.01
C ALA A 39 -31.39 -8.21 -14.21
N PRO A 40 -31.85 -7.94 -15.45
CA PRO A 40 -31.21 -8.45 -16.67
C PRO A 40 -29.77 -7.95 -16.79
N ASP A 41 -28.93 -8.62 -17.58
CA ASP A 41 -27.56 -8.13 -17.82
C ASP A 41 -27.54 -6.87 -18.70
N SER A 42 -28.51 -6.72 -19.58
CA SER A 42 -28.65 -5.57 -20.47
C SER A 42 -29.77 -4.64 -19.99
N LEU A 43 -29.46 -3.36 -19.91
CA LEU A 43 -30.39 -2.29 -19.58
C LEU A 43 -30.48 -1.33 -20.78
N ALA A 44 -31.65 -1.28 -21.42
CA ALA A 44 -31.95 -0.27 -22.41
C ALA A 44 -32.19 1.06 -21.68
N VAL A 45 -31.40 2.09 -21.99
CA VAL A 45 -31.52 3.40 -21.35
C VAL A 45 -32.36 4.34 -22.21
N ASN A 46 -32.16 4.34 -23.53
CA ASN A 46 -33.03 5.01 -24.48
C ASN A 46 -33.09 4.20 -25.79
N ARG A 47 -33.71 4.75 -26.83
CA ARG A 47 -33.88 4.05 -28.13
C ARG A 47 -32.56 3.67 -28.81
N ASP A 48 -31.52 4.46 -28.59
CA ASP A 48 -30.26 4.40 -29.35
C ASP A 48 -29.07 3.98 -28.47
N ALA A 49 -29.32 3.69 -27.19
CA ALA A 49 -28.28 3.34 -26.23
C ALA A 49 -28.69 2.23 -25.24
N SER A 50 -27.74 1.35 -24.95
CA SER A 50 -27.88 0.29 -23.96
C SER A 50 -26.60 0.06 -23.16
N LEU A 51 -26.77 -0.38 -21.92
CA LEU A 51 -25.71 -0.69 -20.97
C LEU A 51 -25.77 -2.19 -20.67
N THR A 52 -24.74 -2.94 -21.05
CA THR A 52 -24.72 -4.40 -20.91
C THR A 52 -23.56 -4.86 -20.04
N LEU A 53 -23.86 -5.63 -19.00
CA LEU A 53 -22.87 -6.27 -18.15
C LEU A 53 -22.27 -7.48 -18.87
N GLY A 54 -21.07 -7.32 -19.42
CA GLY A 54 -20.32 -8.39 -20.06
C GLY A 54 -19.60 -9.32 -19.06
N THR A 55 -18.64 -10.06 -19.57
CA THR A 55 -17.82 -10.99 -18.76
C THR A 55 -16.89 -10.24 -17.81
N ASP A 56 -16.13 -9.27 -18.32
CA ASP A 56 -15.09 -8.52 -17.61
C ASP A 56 -15.26 -6.99 -17.66
N SER A 57 -16.29 -6.52 -18.38
CA SER A 57 -16.52 -5.11 -18.61
C SER A 57 -18.00 -4.74 -18.73
N LEU A 58 -18.27 -3.45 -18.51
CA LEU A 58 -19.49 -2.80 -18.95
C LEU A 58 -19.36 -2.44 -20.44
N VAL A 59 -20.25 -3.00 -21.27
CA VAL A 59 -20.38 -2.66 -22.68
C VAL A 59 -21.43 -1.56 -22.81
N VAL A 60 -21.00 -0.40 -23.29
CA VAL A 60 -21.84 0.76 -23.61
C VAL A 60 -22.04 0.78 -25.12
N LEU A 61 -23.26 0.57 -25.57
CA LEU A 61 -23.67 0.80 -26.95
C LEU A 61 -24.40 2.13 -27.00
N ASP A 62 -23.99 3.02 -27.89
CA ASP A 62 -24.58 4.33 -28.11
C ASP A 62 -24.42 4.69 -29.60
N GLU A 63 -25.52 4.58 -30.35
CA GLU A 63 -25.52 4.81 -31.80
C GLU A 63 -25.29 6.29 -32.15
N ALA A 64 -25.63 7.22 -31.25
CA ALA A 64 -25.39 8.65 -31.44
C ALA A 64 -23.89 9.01 -31.44
N LEU A 65 -23.02 8.15 -30.88
CA LEU A 65 -21.56 8.31 -30.99
C LEU A 65 -21.05 8.20 -32.43
N VAL A 66 -21.81 7.56 -33.33
CA VAL A 66 -21.49 7.42 -34.76
C VAL A 66 -21.95 8.65 -35.56
N ASP A 67 -23.05 9.30 -35.14
CA ASP A 67 -23.78 10.31 -35.92
C ASP A 67 -23.34 11.76 -35.70
N THR A 68 -22.30 12.02 -34.90
CA THR A 68 -21.66 13.34 -34.88
C THR A 68 -20.94 13.61 -36.21
N LYS A 69 -21.69 14.20 -37.15
CA LYS A 69 -21.20 14.74 -38.44
C LYS A 69 -19.84 15.40 -38.24
N THR A 70 -18.90 15.01 -39.08
CA THR A 70 -17.64 15.71 -39.35
C THR A 70 -17.91 17.21 -39.51
N ALA A 71 -17.67 17.98 -38.44
CA ALA A 71 -17.52 19.42 -38.55
C ALA A 71 -16.18 19.68 -39.25
N ASN A 72 -16.25 19.87 -40.57
CA ASN A 72 -15.13 20.30 -41.39
C ASN A 72 -14.69 21.70 -40.94
N CYS A 73 -13.64 21.78 -40.15
CA CYS A 73 -12.79 22.96 -40.12
C CYS A 73 -11.37 22.50 -40.49
N CYS A 74 -10.90 22.93 -41.67
CA CYS A 74 -9.57 22.68 -42.25
C CYS A 74 -9.30 21.24 -42.75
N ASN A 75 -9.59 21.02 -44.05
CA ASN A 75 -9.23 19.93 -44.98
C ASN A 75 -8.00 19.02 -44.69
N LEU A 76 -7.93 18.37 -43.53
CA LEU A 76 -6.97 17.31 -43.22
C LEU A 76 -7.73 16.09 -42.68
N PRO A 77 -7.78 14.96 -43.42
CA PRO A 77 -8.50 13.78 -42.97
C PRO A 77 -7.68 13.05 -41.90
N LEU A 78 -8.14 13.08 -40.65
CA LEU A 78 -7.68 12.19 -39.59
C LEU A 78 -8.55 10.92 -39.59
N PRO A 79 -7.98 9.70 -39.73
CA PRO A 79 -8.78 8.49 -39.74
C PRO A 79 -9.10 8.06 -38.30
N GLY A 80 -10.37 8.11 -37.94
CA GLY A 80 -10.87 7.51 -36.71
C GLY A 80 -12.39 7.37 -36.75
N LYS A 81 -12.91 6.25 -37.27
CA LYS A 81 -14.33 5.90 -37.11
C LYS A 81 -14.60 5.79 -35.61
N LYS A 82 -15.40 6.70 -35.03
CA LYS A 82 -15.92 6.52 -33.67
C LYS A 82 -16.76 5.25 -33.67
N LYS A 83 -16.43 4.29 -32.81
CA LYS A 83 -17.21 3.07 -32.66
C LYS A 83 -18.46 3.40 -31.83
N ALA A 84 -19.63 2.90 -32.25
CA ALA A 84 -20.87 2.96 -31.46
C ALA A 84 -20.74 2.27 -30.11
N THR A 85 -19.77 1.36 -29.98
CA THR A 85 -19.58 0.53 -28.81
C THR A 85 -18.29 0.91 -28.08
N ARG A 86 -18.41 1.07 -26.77
CA ARG A 86 -17.30 1.26 -25.84
C ARG A 86 -17.34 0.19 -24.75
N SER A 87 -16.18 -0.32 -24.37
CA SER A 87 -16.03 -1.24 -23.25
C SER A 87 -15.32 -0.52 -22.10
N ILE A 88 -15.85 -0.63 -20.88
CA ILE A 88 -15.25 -0.09 -19.65
C ILE A 88 -15.01 -1.27 -18.71
N PRO A 89 -13.74 -1.65 -18.42
CA PRO A 89 -13.45 -2.74 -17.50
C PRO A 89 -14.13 -2.55 -16.15
N PHE A 90 -14.66 -3.62 -15.55
CA PHE A 90 -15.32 -3.53 -14.25
C PHE A 90 -14.41 -2.94 -13.17
N TYR A 91 -13.12 -3.28 -13.22
CA TYR A 91 -12.10 -2.71 -12.34
C TYR A 91 -12.01 -1.19 -12.41
N ASN A 92 -12.36 -0.58 -13.54
CA ASN A 92 -12.32 0.87 -13.73
C ASN A 92 -13.62 1.56 -13.29
N ILE A 93 -14.73 0.85 -13.07
CA ILE A 93 -15.99 1.46 -12.63
C ILE A 93 -15.84 1.91 -11.18
N LEU A 94 -15.97 3.21 -10.91
CA LEU A 94 -15.79 3.79 -9.58
C LEU A 94 -17.12 3.87 -8.82
N TRP A 95 -18.18 4.30 -9.50
CA TRP A 95 -19.51 4.42 -8.91
C TRP A 95 -20.60 4.43 -9.99
N ALA A 96 -21.82 4.08 -9.61
CA ALA A 96 -22.99 4.17 -10.44
C ALA A 96 -24.20 4.52 -9.56
N GLU A 97 -25.07 5.40 -10.05
CA GLU A 97 -26.28 5.81 -9.34
C GLU A 97 -27.36 6.30 -10.31
N LEU A 98 -28.60 6.28 -9.86
CA LEU A 98 -29.72 6.95 -10.53
C LEU A 98 -29.81 8.37 -9.97
N ALA A 99 -29.23 9.34 -10.68
CA ALA A 99 -29.30 10.75 -10.36
C ALA A 99 -30.65 11.33 -10.81
N ASP A 100 -31.20 12.27 -10.03
CA ASP A 100 -32.43 13.03 -10.32
C ASP A 100 -33.70 12.18 -10.61
N GLY A 101 -33.64 10.86 -10.40
CA GLY A 101 -34.75 9.92 -10.55
C GLY A 101 -34.86 9.27 -11.94
N ASP A 102 -34.17 9.79 -12.94
CA ASP A 102 -34.29 9.36 -14.33
C ASP A 102 -32.95 9.30 -15.10
N HIS A 103 -31.83 9.72 -14.51
CA HIS A 103 -30.51 9.66 -15.16
C HIS A 103 -29.59 8.64 -14.50
N ILE A 104 -29.27 7.57 -15.20
CA ILE A 104 -28.20 6.66 -14.77
C ILE A 104 -26.87 7.34 -15.04
N THR A 105 -26.10 7.55 -13.98
CA THR A 105 -24.76 8.13 -14.04
C THR A 105 -23.75 7.09 -13.60
N ILE A 106 -22.73 6.85 -14.44
CA ILE A 106 -21.65 5.91 -14.15
C ILE A 106 -20.33 6.67 -14.20
N GLN A 107 -19.65 6.73 -13.06
CA GLN A 107 -18.32 7.28 -12.91
C GLN A 107 -17.29 6.15 -13.00
N TYR A 108 -16.23 6.37 -13.78
CA TYR A 108 -15.19 5.37 -14.01
C TYR A 108 -13.84 6.03 -14.22
N ALA A 109 -12.77 5.29 -13.94
CA ALA A 109 -11.40 5.67 -14.21
C ALA A 109 -11.10 5.49 -15.71
N GLN A 110 -11.10 6.58 -16.47
CA GLN A 110 -10.68 6.60 -17.86
C GLN A 110 -9.16 6.52 -17.94
N THR A 111 -8.66 5.52 -18.65
CA THR A 111 -7.24 5.43 -19.03
C THR A 111 -6.88 6.59 -19.95
N VAL A 112 -5.96 7.45 -19.50
CA VAL A 112 -5.41 8.57 -20.28
C VAL A 112 -4.14 8.13 -20.99
N SER A 113 -3.35 7.28 -20.33
CA SER A 113 -2.16 6.63 -20.86
C SER A 113 -1.98 5.26 -20.22
N ASN A 114 -0.99 4.48 -20.65
CA ASN A 114 -0.60 3.24 -19.96
C ASN A 114 -0.12 3.46 -18.51
N LYS A 115 0.11 4.71 -18.10
CA LYS A 115 0.63 5.08 -16.80
C LYS A 115 -0.28 6.02 -16.01
N SER A 116 -1.48 6.36 -16.49
CA SER A 116 -2.36 7.27 -15.75
C SER A 116 -3.84 7.10 -16.08
N VAL A 117 -4.66 7.38 -15.08
CA VAL A 117 -6.12 7.40 -15.16
C VAL A 117 -6.68 8.73 -14.66
N ARG A 118 -7.90 9.06 -15.07
CA ARG A 118 -8.67 10.18 -14.51
C ARG A 118 -10.14 9.79 -14.38
N PRO A 119 -10.90 10.38 -13.45
CA PRO A 119 -12.34 10.19 -13.43
C PRO A 119 -12.96 10.69 -14.73
N ALA A 120 -13.95 9.95 -15.21
CA ALA A 120 -14.84 10.36 -16.28
C ALA A 120 -16.23 9.81 -16.00
N THR A 121 -17.24 10.44 -16.61
CA THR A 121 -18.64 10.13 -16.38
C THR A 121 -19.32 9.83 -17.70
N ILE A 122 -20.18 8.81 -17.71
CA ILE A 122 -21.24 8.65 -18.71
C ILE A 122 -22.57 8.82 -17.99
N SER A 123 -23.54 9.43 -18.67
CA SER A 123 -24.87 9.66 -18.11
C SER A 123 -25.90 9.46 -19.20
N TYR A 124 -26.97 8.74 -18.88
CA TYR A 124 -28.06 8.42 -19.80
C TYR A 124 -29.40 8.61 -19.11
N HIS A 125 -30.31 9.33 -19.76
CA HIS A 125 -31.72 9.36 -19.39
C HIS A 125 -32.33 7.98 -19.61
N VAL A 126 -33.18 7.54 -18.68
CA VAL A 126 -33.91 6.27 -18.72
C VAL A 126 -35.38 6.55 -19.03
N ASP A 127 -35.86 6.07 -20.18
CA ASP A 127 -37.27 6.22 -20.54
C ASP A 127 -38.17 5.39 -19.62
N LYS A 128 -39.01 6.06 -18.81
CA LYS A 128 -39.92 5.43 -17.82
C LYS A 128 -39.17 4.48 -16.87
N PRO A 129 -38.32 5.00 -15.98
CA PRO A 129 -37.50 4.18 -15.12
C PRO A 129 -38.38 3.33 -14.20
N ASP A 130 -38.33 2.01 -14.36
CA ASP A 130 -38.64 1.13 -13.24
C ASP A 130 -37.49 1.30 -12.24
N SER A 131 -37.69 2.23 -11.29
CA SER A 131 -36.64 2.60 -10.35
C SER A 131 -36.11 1.41 -9.57
N GLN A 132 -36.93 0.38 -9.30
CA GLN A 132 -36.46 -0.81 -8.60
C GLN A 132 -35.58 -1.68 -9.50
N LEU A 133 -35.97 -1.90 -10.76
CA LEU A 133 -35.17 -2.64 -11.74
C LEU A 133 -33.82 -1.95 -12.01
N VAL A 134 -33.83 -0.62 -12.19
CA VAL A 134 -32.63 0.18 -12.46
C VAL A 134 -31.68 0.13 -11.27
N GLN A 135 -32.19 0.28 -10.05
CA GLN A 135 -31.36 0.18 -8.84
C GLN A 135 -30.78 -1.22 -8.66
N ALA A 136 -31.56 -2.28 -8.93
CA ALA A 136 -31.06 -3.65 -8.91
C ALA A 136 -29.97 -3.89 -9.97
N TRP A 137 -30.09 -3.29 -11.15
CA TRP A 137 -29.06 -3.34 -12.19
C TRP A 137 -27.78 -2.58 -11.77
N ILE A 138 -27.92 -1.39 -11.17
CA ILE A 138 -26.80 -0.61 -10.63
C ILE A 138 -26.06 -1.39 -9.55
N GLU A 139 -26.78 -2.02 -8.63
CA GLU A 139 -26.19 -2.84 -7.58
C GLU A 139 -25.40 -4.02 -8.18
N LYS A 140 -25.98 -4.69 -9.18
CA LYS A 140 -25.30 -5.77 -9.93
C LYS A 140 -24.04 -5.28 -10.65
N LEU A 141 -24.06 -4.08 -11.25
CA LEU A 141 -22.86 -3.47 -11.83
C LEU A 141 -21.79 -3.21 -10.76
N LEU A 142 -22.17 -2.64 -9.62
CA LEU A 142 -21.24 -2.34 -8.53
C LEU A 142 -20.69 -3.61 -7.87
N ASP A 143 -21.47 -4.68 -7.78
CA ASP A 143 -21.04 -6.01 -7.32
C ASP A 143 -19.93 -6.54 -8.22
N ARG A 144 -20.13 -6.47 -9.55
CA ARG A 144 -19.13 -6.89 -10.55
C ARG A 144 -17.90 -5.99 -10.53
N ALA A 145 -18.09 -4.69 -10.31
CA ALA A 145 -17.03 -3.68 -10.29
C ALA A 145 -16.11 -3.77 -9.08
N TYR A 146 -16.63 -4.11 -7.90
CA TYR A 146 -15.87 -4.14 -6.65
C TYR A 146 -15.49 -5.55 -6.22
N GLY A 147 -16.26 -6.58 -6.59
CA GLY A 147 -16.05 -7.94 -6.11
C GLY A 147 -16.03 -7.97 -4.58
N ALA A 148 -14.93 -8.48 -4.01
CA ALA A 148 -14.71 -8.55 -2.56
C ALA A 148 -14.23 -7.22 -1.92
N SER A 149 -14.00 -6.17 -2.71
CA SER A 149 -13.52 -4.89 -2.19
C SER A 149 -14.63 -4.07 -1.55
N GLN A 150 -14.37 -3.50 -0.38
CA GLN A 150 -15.30 -2.59 0.29
C GLN A 150 -15.60 -1.33 -0.54
N ARG A 151 -16.87 -0.97 -0.71
CA ARG A 151 -17.28 0.31 -1.32
C ARG A 151 -17.25 1.43 -0.29
N ARG A 152 -17.11 2.68 -0.75
CA ARG A 152 -17.16 3.87 0.11
C ARG A 152 -16.23 3.78 1.33
N LYS A 153 -14.96 3.43 1.08
CA LYS A 153 -13.97 3.31 2.15
C LYS A 153 -13.82 4.64 2.90
N ARG A 154 -13.69 4.56 4.22
CA ARG A 154 -13.36 5.68 5.11
C ARG A 154 -11.85 5.76 5.25
N ILE A 155 -11.25 6.85 4.78
CA ILE A 155 -9.81 6.96 4.57
C ILE A 155 -9.26 8.17 5.34
N LYS A 156 -8.36 7.90 6.29
CA LYS A 156 -7.46 8.92 6.83
C LYS A 156 -6.31 9.12 5.87
N VAL A 157 -6.25 10.26 5.20
CA VAL A 157 -5.22 10.61 4.23
C VAL A 157 -4.15 11.45 4.90
N LEU A 158 -2.91 10.95 4.96
CA LEU A 158 -1.75 11.70 5.45
C LEU A 158 -0.93 12.21 4.28
N VAL A 159 -0.84 13.53 4.12
CA VAL A 159 -0.08 14.16 3.03
C VAL A 159 1.20 14.76 3.58
N ASN A 160 2.35 14.23 3.15
CA ASN A 160 3.64 14.88 3.43
C ASN A 160 3.90 15.96 2.37
N PRO A 161 3.81 17.26 2.70
CA PRO A 161 3.95 18.33 1.71
C PRO A 161 5.33 18.39 1.06
N PHE A 162 6.36 17.81 1.70
CA PHE A 162 7.72 17.76 1.19
C PHE A 162 7.99 16.50 0.32
N GLY A 163 7.03 15.58 0.24
CA GLY A 163 7.13 14.38 -0.60
C GLY A 163 7.33 14.72 -2.08
N GLY A 164 8.18 13.94 -2.77
CA GLY A 164 8.32 14.01 -4.23
C GLY A 164 8.83 15.36 -4.69
N GLN A 165 9.91 15.85 -4.07
CA GLN A 165 10.49 17.18 -4.31
C GLN A 165 9.49 18.33 -4.08
N GLY A 166 8.58 18.18 -3.10
CA GLY A 166 7.55 19.17 -2.77
C GLY A 166 6.27 19.10 -3.63
N GLY A 167 6.14 18.07 -4.47
CA GLY A 167 5.00 17.90 -5.39
C GLY A 167 3.77 17.22 -4.79
N ALA A 168 3.88 16.60 -3.62
CA ALA A 168 2.85 15.70 -3.06
C ALA A 168 1.44 16.31 -2.96
N VAL A 169 1.31 17.55 -2.46
CA VAL A 169 -0.01 18.22 -2.35
C VAL A 169 -0.66 18.40 -3.73
N LYS A 170 0.13 18.76 -4.75
CA LYS A 170 -0.37 18.92 -6.12
C LYS A 170 -0.76 17.57 -6.71
N MET A 171 0.03 16.53 -6.50
CA MET A 171 -0.28 15.16 -6.94
C MET A 171 -1.58 14.67 -6.30
N TYR A 172 -1.73 14.85 -4.99
CA TYR A 172 -2.95 14.53 -4.26
C TYR A 172 -4.18 15.20 -4.88
N ASN A 173 -4.17 16.53 -4.98
CA ASN A 173 -5.33 17.29 -5.48
C ASN A 173 -5.67 16.99 -6.94
N LYS A 174 -4.67 16.74 -7.80
CA LYS A 174 -4.89 16.56 -9.24
C LYS A 174 -5.15 15.13 -9.68
N GLN A 175 -4.61 14.15 -8.97
CA GLN A 175 -4.55 12.76 -9.45
C GLN A 175 -5.21 11.76 -8.49
N ILE A 176 -5.22 12.04 -7.19
CA ILE A 176 -5.71 11.10 -6.16
C ILE A 176 -7.12 11.47 -5.71
N ALA A 177 -7.30 12.67 -5.15
CA ALA A 177 -8.57 13.13 -4.59
C ALA A 177 -9.75 13.00 -5.58
N PRO A 178 -9.59 13.29 -6.88
CA PRO A 178 -10.68 13.10 -7.85
C PRO A 178 -11.13 11.63 -8.00
N ILE A 179 -10.21 10.67 -7.91
CA ILE A 179 -10.53 9.23 -8.00
C ILE A 179 -11.29 8.79 -6.75
N PHE A 180 -10.82 9.18 -5.56
CA PHE A 180 -11.51 8.88 -4.30
C PHE A 180 -12.91 9.50 -4.23
N ALA A 181 -13.06 10.76 -4.66
CA ALA A 181 -14.36 11.43 -4.72
C ALA A 181 -15.34 10.73 -5.68
N ALA A 182 -14.86 10.33 -6.86
CA ALA A 182 -15.65 9.60 -7.84
C ALA A 182 -16.05 8.19 -7.37
N ALA A 183 -15.28 7.59 -6.47
CA ALA A 183 -15.58 6.30 -5.81
C ALA A 183 -16.41 6.45 -4.53
N ARG A 184 -16.87 7.66 -4.18
CA ARG A 184 -17.62 7.96 -2.95
C ARG A 184 -16.87 7.55 -1.67
N CYS A 185 -15.55 7.63 -1.66
CA CYS A 185 -14.77 7.44 -0.43
C CYS A 185 -14.98 8.62 0.52
N GLU A 186 -15.02 8.34 1.82
CA GLU A 186 -15.09 9.35 2.88
C GLU A 186 -13.67 9.69 3.31
N LEU A 187 -13.28 10.96 3.25
CA LEU A 187 -11.89 11.38 3.43
C LEU A 187 -11.73 12.31 4.63
N ASP A 188 -10.82 11.98 5.54
CA ASP A 188 -10.22 12.91 6.49
C ASP A 188 -8.77 13.16 6.04
N VAL A 189 -8.45 14.40 5.66
CA VAL A 189 -7.16 14.74 5.06
C VAL A 189 -6.35 15.60 6.00
N GLU A 190 -5.16 15.12 6.36
CA GLU A 190 -4.26 15.81 7.27
C GLU A 190 -2.86 15.92 6.68
N ARG A 191 -2.19 17.06 6.90
CA ARG A 191 -0.81 17.28 6.43
C ARG A 191 0.16 16.99 7.54
N THR A 192 1.23 16.25 7.23
CA THR A 192 2.33 16.10 8.19
C THR A 192 3.19 17.36 8.25
N THR A 193 3.66 17.70 9.45
CA THR A 193 4.37 18.98 9.70
C THR A 193 5.83 18.78 10.08
N HIS A 194 6.20 17.63 10.63
CA HIS A 194 7.56 17.31 11.07
C HIS A 194 7.79 15.78 11.08
N ASN A 195 9.05 15.35 11.24
CA ASN A 195 9.41 13.94 11.39
C ASN A 195 8.77 13.38 12.68
N GLY A 196 8.13 12.22 12.57
CA GLY A 196 7.40 11.61 13.69
C GLY A 196 5.94 12.05 13.82
N HIS A 197 5.47 13.05 13.06
CA HIS A 197 4.07 13.47 13.14
C HIS A 197 3.09 12.37 12.69
N GLY A 198 3.49 11.51 11.74
CA GLY A 198 2.69 10.34 11.35
C GLY A 198 2.54 9.33 12.49
N VAL A 199 3.56 9.20 13.35
CA VAL A 199 3.51 8.38 14.58
C VAL A 199 2.48 8.96 15.53
N GLU A 200 2.54 10.27 15.79
CA GLU A 200 1.63 10.97 16.70
C GLU A 200 0.17 10.86 16.25
N ILE A 201 -0.09 11.08 14.95
CA ILE A 201 -1.43 10.94 14.38
C ILE A 201 -1.93 9.51 14.54
N ALA A 202 -1.16 8.51 14.09
CA ALA A 202 -1.61 7.12 14.11
C ALA A 202 -1.77 6.57 15.53
N GLN A 203 -0.96 7.02 16.49
CA GLN A 203 -1.09 6.64 17.90
C GLN A 203 -2.40 7.17 18.51
N ASN A 204 -2.80 8.40 18.18
CA ASN A 204 -3.97 9.06 18.78
C ASN A 204 -5.26 8.93 17.94
N MET A 205 -5.20 8.31 16.76
CA MET A 205 -6.33 8.16 15.85
C MET A 205 -7.43 7.26 16.43
N ASP A 206 -8.70 7.59 16.18
CA ASP A 206 -9.81 6.66 16.36
C ASP A 206 -9.81 5.63 15.21
N ILE A 207 -9.39 4.40 15.53
CA ILE A 207 -9.31 3.30 14.55
C ILE A 207 -10.69 2.75 14.16
N ASP A 208 -11.78 3.12 14.84
CA ASP A 208 -13.13 2.70 14.48
C ASP A 208 -13.76 3.63 13.42
N ALA A 209 -13.27 4.87 13.33
CA ALA A 209 -13.72 5.88 12.36
C ALA A 209 -13.22 5.61 10.93
N PHE A 210 -12.16 4.83 10.76
CA PHE A 210 -11.50 4.62 9.46
C PHE A 210 -11.36 3.14 9.10
N ASP A 211 -11.25 2.88 7.80
CA ASP A 211 -10.93 1.55 7.27
C ASP A 211 -9.48 1.48 6.78
N VAL A 212 -8.93 2.65 6.36
CA VAL A 212 -7.63 2.79 5.71
C VAL A 212 -6.90 4.05 6.20
N VAL A 213 -5.59 3.94 6.41
CA VAL A 213 -4.67 5.09 6.46
C VAL A 213 -3.88 5.16 5.17
N ALA A 214 -4.14 6.17 4.34
CA ALA A 214 -3.51 6.37 3.04
C ALA A 214 -2.42 7.44 3.10
N CYS A 215 -1.17 7.02 2.91
CA CYS A 215 0.00 7.89 3.02
C CYS A 215 0.37 8.45 1.63
N CYS A 216 0.06 9.72 1.38
CA CYS A 216 0.56 10.46 0.22
C CYS A 216 2.00 10.91 0.47
N SER A 217 2.95 9.99 0.31
CA SER A 217 4.36 10.17 0.70
C SER A 217 5.27 9.15 0.00
N GLY A 218 6.52 9.04 0.46
CA GLY A 218 7.34 7.85 0.24
C GLY A 218 7.16 6.82 1.36
N ASP A 219 8.09 5.88 1.52
CA ASP A 219 7.99 4.74 2.46
C ASP A 219 8.05 5.15 3.96
N GLY A 220 8.61 6.32 4.28
CA GLY A 220 8.75 6.80 5.66
C GLY A 220 7.45 7.11 6.41
N ILE A 221 6.39 7.64 5.76
CA ILE A 221 5.12 7.88 6.49
C ILE A 221 4.39 6.57 6.79
N PRO A 222 4.29 5.58 5.88
CA PRO A 222 3.84 4.24 6.26
C PRO A 222 4.63 3.65 7.45
N HIS A 223 5.95 3.81 7.46
CA HIS A 223 6.79 3.39 8.60
C HIS A 223 6.37 4.10 9.90
N GLU A 224 6.20 5.43 9.87
CA GLU A 224 5.72 6.20 11.01
C GLU A 224 4.33 5.75 11.47
N VAL A 225 3.38 5.53 10.54
CA VAL A 225 2.02 5.09 10.87
C VAL A 225 2.04 3.72 11.54
N TRP A 226 2.79 2.76 11.01
CA TRP A 226 2.92 1.43 11.63
C TRP A 226 3.47 1.51 13.04
N ASN A 227 4.49 2.33 13.26
CA ASN A 227 5.06 2.54 14.59
C ASN A 227 4.11 3.29 15.53
N GLY A 228 3.30 4.23 15.03
CA GLY A 228 2.27 4.91 15.80
C GLY A 228 1.17 3.96 16.27
N LEU A 229 0.65 3.11 15.37
CA LEU A 229 -0.29 2.04 15.71
C LEU A 229 0.33 1.07 16.72
N GLY A 230 1.61 0.71 16.55
CA GLY A 230 2.35 -0.17 17.45
C GLY A 230 2.61 0.41 18.86
N LYS A 231 2.47 1.73 19.05
CA LYS A 231 2.60 2.40 20.35
C LYS A 231 1.28 2.50 21.13
N ARG A 232 0.16 2.08 20.53
CA ARG A 232 -1.13 2.12 21.19
C ARG A 232 -1.27 1.03 22.26
N PRO A 233 -2.10 1.25 23.29
CA PRO A 233 -2.43 0.19 24.25
C PRO A 233 -3.07 -1.04 23.59
N ASP A 234 -3.88 -0.83 22.54
CA ASP A 234 -4.59 -1.84 21.74
C ASP A 234 -3.84 -2.19 20.44
N ALA A 235 -2.50 -2.11 20.45
CA ALA A 235 -1.67 -2.18 19.23
C ALA A 235 -1.96 -3.40 18.34
N ALA A 236 -2.13 -4.62 18.86
CA ALA A 236 -2.41 -5.78 18.00
C ALA A 236 -3.74 -5.62 17.27
N ARG A 237 -4.77 -5.10 17.94
CA ARG A 237 -6.06 -4.79 17.32
C ARG A 237 -5.92 -3.69 16.29
N ALA A 238 -5.22 -2.61 16.62
CA ALA A 238 -5.03 -1.47 15.73
C ALA A 238 -4.29 -1.86 14.44
N LEU A 239 -3.23 -2.67 14.56
CA LEU A 239 -2.41 -3.15 13.43
C LEU A 239 -3.17 -4.13 12.52
N ALA A 240 -4.01 -4.98 13.10
CA ALA A 240 -4.88 -5.90 12.35
C ALA A 240 -6.10 -5.19 11.72
N LYS A 241 -6.63 -4.15 12.38
CA LYS A 241 -7.82 -3.43 11.92
C LYS A 241 -7.50 -2.38 10.88
N MET A 242 -6.41 -1.63 11.00
CA MET A 242 -6.14 -0.53 10.09
C MET A 242 -5.33 -0.99 8.88
N ALA A 243 -5.92 -0.83 7.68
CA ALA A 243 -5.15 -1.04 6.46
C ALA A 243 -4.27 0.18 6.19
N VAL A 244 -2.95 0.03 6.25
CA VAL A 244 -2.01 1.11 5.88
C VAL A 244 -1.64 0.92 4.42
N VAL A 245 -1.71 1.99 3.64
CA VAL A 245 -1.36 1.98 2.20
C VAL A 245 -0.52 3.19 1.82
N GLN A 246 0.26 3.05 0.76
CA GLN A 246 1.03 4.14 0.19
C GLN A 246 0.41 4.62 -1.12
N LEU A 247 0.27 5.94 -1.25
CA LEU A 247 0.05 6.66 -2.49
C LEU A 247 1.40 7.27 -2.92
N PRO A 248 1.93 6.91 -4.10
CA PRO A 248 3.32 7.15 -4.48
C PRO A 248 3.57 8.63 -4.78
N CYS A 249 3.74 9.43 -3.73
CA CYS A 249 4.01 10.87 -3.81
C CYS A 249 5.43 11.20 -3.32
N GLY A 250 6.24 10.19 -3.00
CA GLY A 250 7.62 10.31 -2.53
C GLY A 250 8.66 9.92 -3.57
N SER A 251 9.92 9.92 -3.13
CA SER A 251 11.06 9.49 -3.95
C SER A 251 11.31 7.97 -3.90
N GLY A 252 10.95 7.32 -2.79
CA GLY A 252 10.90 5.87 -2.63
C GLY A 252 9.46 5.45 -2.41
N ASN A 253 8.96 4.52 -3.25
CA ASN A 253 7.56 4.11 -3.27
C ASN A 253 7.46 2.57 -3.33
N ALA A 254 8.31 1.90 -2.54
CA ALA A 254 8.43 0.44 -2.56
C ALA A 254 7.11 -0.22 -2.19
N MET A 255 6.40 0.30 -1.17
CA MET A 255 5.10 -0.25 -0.76
C MET A 255 4.06 -0.20 -1.89
N SER A 256 3.97 0.91 -2.63
CA SER A 256 3.04 1.06 -3.76
C SER A 256 3.40 0.14 -4.91
N LEU A 257 4.69 -0.07 -5.20
CA LEU A 257 5.12 -1.03 -6.22
C LEU A 257 4.74 -2.46 -5.86
N ASN A 258 4.92 -2.86 -4.60
CA ASN A 258 4.60 -4.21 -4.17
C ASN A 258 3.10 -4.48 -4.13
N PHE A 259 2.25 -3.52 -3.72
CA PHE A 259 0.83 -3.81 -3.50
C PHE A 259 -0.13 -3.20 -4.53
N ASN A 260 0.23 -2.05 -5.11
CA ASN A 260 -0.54 -1.39 -6.17
C ASN A 260 0.04 -1.68 -7.57
N GLY A 261 1.28 -2.16 -7.66
CA GLY A 261 1.96 -2.44 -8.94
C GLY A 261 2.31 -1.18 -9.73
N THR A 262 2.41 -0.02 -9.07
CA THR A 262 2.60 1.26 -9.76
C THR A 262 3.28 2.34 -8.91
N ASN A 263 3.95 3.27 -9.58
CA ASN A 263 4.44 4.54 -9.04
C ASN A 263 3.59 5.75 -9.46
N ASP A 264 2.51 5.52 -10.21
CA ASP A 264 1.61 6.60 -10.61
C ASP A 264 0.53 6.84 -9.54
N PRO A 265 0.37 8.09 -9.04
CA PRO A 265 -0.60 8.43 -8.02
C PRO A 265 -2.06 8.10 -8.39
N SER A 266 -2.46 8.29 -9.65
CA SER A 266 -3.84 8.05 -10.09
C SER A 266 -4.17 6.56 -10.19
N ILE A 267 -3.24 5.75 -10.71
CA ILE A 267 -3.39 4.29 -10.76
C ILE A 267 -3.36 3.71 -9.34
N ALA A 268 -2.51 4.22 -8.46
CA ALA A 268 -2.45 3.78 -7.06
C ALA A 268 -3.75 4.10 -6.32
N ALA A 269 -4.34 5.29 -6.56
CA ALA A 269 -5.65 5.63 -6.00
C ALA A 269 -6.75 4.67 -6.46
N LEU A 270 -6.78 4.32 -7.75
CA LEU A 270 -7.70 3.30 -8.28
C LEU A 270 -7.46 1.93 -7.62
N ALA A 271 -6.20 1.53 -7.46
CA ALA A 271 -5.83 0.29 -6.79
C ALA A 271 -6.26 0.25 -5.33
N ILE A 272 -6.19 1.36 -4.60
CA ILE A 272 -6.67 1.46 -3.22
C ILE A 272 -8.20 1.41 -3.14
N VAL A 273 -8.91 2.08 -4.07
CA VAL A 273 -10.38 2.00 -4.18
C VAL A 273 -10.82 0.54 -4.38
N LYS A 274 -10.11 -0.20 -5.23
CA LYS A 274 -10.39 -1.60 -5.55
C LYS A 274 -9.66 -2.62 -4.69
N GLY A 275 -8.83 -2.15 -3.76
CA GLY A 275 -7.91 -2.97 -3.00
C GLY A 275 -8.63 -3.96 -2.10
N LEU A 276 -8.05 -5.14 -1.99
CA LEU A 276 -8.46 -6.21 -1.08
C LEU A 276 -7.59 -6.15 0.16
N ARG A 277 -8.18 -6.42 1.32
CA ARG A 277 -7.43 -6.46 2.58
C ARG A 277 -6.49 -7.66 2.55
N MET A 278 -5.26 -7.46 3.01
CA MET A 278 -4.23 -8.48 3.05
C MET A 278 -3.42 -8.34 4.33
N SER A 279 -3.25 -9.44 5.07
CA SER A 279 -2.34 -9.48 6.20
C SER A 279 -0.90 -9.29 5.73
N LEU A 280 -0.12 -8.57 6.53
CA LEU A 280 1.27 -8.24 6.26
C LEU A 280 2.11 -8.56 7.51
N ASP A 281 3.21 -9.27 7.30
CA ASP A 281 4.21 -9.49 8.33
C ASP A 281 4.88 -8.17 8.68
N LEU A 282 4.97 -7.91 9.99
CA LEU A 282 5.74 -6.80 10.52
C LEU A 282 6.87 -7.35 11.39
N SER A 283 8.04 -6.75 11.26
CA SER A 283 9.24 -7.18 11.96
C SER A 283 9.50 -6.24 13.14
N SER A 284 9.62 -6.79 14.35
CA SER A 284 10.08 -6.02 15.50
C SER A 284 11.60 -5.94 15.47
N VAL A 285 12.13 -4.72 15.44
CA VAL A 285 13.56 -4.46 15.55
C VAL A 285 13.87 -3.91 16.94
N THR A 286 14.85 -4.51 17.61
CA THR A 286 15.33 -4.07 18.92
C THR A 286 16.76 -3.54 18.83
N GLN A 287 16.97 -2.32 19.33
CA GLN A 287 18.27 -1.68 19.40
C GLN A 287 18.26 -0.59 20.47
N GLY A 288 19.32 -0.51 21.30
CA GLY A 288 19.47 0.55 22.31
C GLY A 288 18.28 0.68 23.28
N GLY A 289 17.68 -0.45 23.68
CA GLY A 289 16.51 -0.48 24.57
C GLY A 289 15.20 -0.03 23.92
N ARG A 290 15.18 0.20 22.60
CA ARG A 290 13.97 0.56 21.84
C ARG A 290 13.50 -0.63 21.00
N ARG A 291 12.19 -0.72 20.82
CA ARG A 291 11.53 -1.62 19.88
C ARG A 291 10.81 -0.78 18.83
N THR A 292 11.12 -0.98 17.56
CA THR A 292 10.42 -0.37 16.42
C THR A 292 9.84 -1.46 15.53
N LEU A 293 8.83 -1.12 14.75
CA LEU A 293 8.29 -1.99 13.71
C LEU A 293 8.90 -1.62 12.36
N SER A 294 9.17 -2.63 11.57
CA SER A 294 9.65 -2.51 10.20
C SER A 294 8.79 -3.36 9.27
N PHE A 295 8.45 -2.81 8.10
CA PHE A 295 7.57 -3.46 7.12
C PHE A 295 8.24 -3.69 5.78
N LEU A 296 9.40 -3.06 5.54
CA LEU A 296 10.06 -3.04 4.23
C LEU A 296 11.36 -3.84 4.27
N SER A 297 12.40 -3.31 4.93
CA SER A 297 13.74 -3.90 4.86
C SER A 297 14.72 -3.37 5.90
N GLN A 298 15.79 -4.14 6.16
CA GLN A 298 16.88 -3.76 7.04
C GLN A 298 18.22 -4.07 6.37
N SER A 299 19.10 -3.08 6.29
CA SER A 299 20.37 -3.21 5.57
C SER A 299 21.58 -2.71 6.35
N LEU A 300 22.72 -3.36 6.11
CA LEU A 300 24.06 -2.95 6.52
C LEU A 300 25.03 -3.16 5.36
N GLY A 301 25.93 -2.19 5.16
CA GLY A 301 26.94 -2.21 4.12
C GLY A 301 26.57 -1.39 2.89
N ILE A 302 26.89 -1.89 1.69
CA ILE A 302 26.82 -1.12 0.44
C ILE A 302 25.42 -0.52 0.22
N VAL A 303 24.34 -1.27 0.45
CA VAL A 303 22.97 -0.76 0.25
C VAL A 303 22.63 0.34 1.25
N ALA A 304 22.91 0.15 2.54
CA ALA A 304 22.63 1.15 3.58
C ALA A 304 23.40 2.45 3.35
N GLU A 305 24.68 2.37 2.96
CA GLU A 305 25.45 3.56 2.57
C GLU A 305 24.91 4.23 1.32
N SER A 306 24.51 3.45 0.31
CA SER A 306 23.98 4.01 -0.94
C SER A 306 22.66 4.73 -0.70
N ASP A 307 21.86 4.24 0.24
CA ASP A 307 20.59 4.85 0.63
C ASP A 307 20.79 6.12 1.47
N LEU A 308 21.62 6.05 2.51
CA LEU A 308 21.76 7.10 3.51
C LEU A 308 22.89 8.10 3.22
N ALA A 309 24.03 7.66 2.66
CA ALA A 309 25.15 8.53 2.35
C ALA A 309 24.96 9.32 1.04
N THR A 310 23.88 9.06 0.29
CA THR A 310 23.52 9.83 -0.93
C THR A 310 22.35 10.78 -0.71
N GLU A 311 21.98 11.08 0.54
CA GLU A 311 20.90 12.04 0.84
C GLU A 311 21.16 13.44 0.26
N ASN A 312 22.42 13.87 0.22
CA ASN A 312 22.83 15.11 -0.44
C ASN A 312 22.60 15.10 -1.97
N LEU A 313 22.35 13.93 -2.56
CA LEU A 313 22.03 13.72 -3.98
C LEU A 313 20.53 13.52 -4.24
N ARG A 314 19.64 13.87 -3.31
CA ARG A 314 18.17 13.79 -3.50
C ARG A 314 17.66 14.50 -4.76
N TRP A 315 18.41 15.47 -5.29
CA TRP A 315 18.11 16.13 -6.58
C TRP A 315 18.14 15.16 -7.78
N MET A 316 18.86 14.03 -7.68
CA MET A 316 18.94 13.00 -8.73
C MET A 316 17.76 12.02 -8.73
N GLY A 317 16.81 12.14 -7.79
CA GLY A 317 15.71 11.18 -7.64
C GLY A 317 16.22 9.76 -7.35
N SER A 318 15.64 8.75 -7.99
CA SER A 318 16.02 7.33 -7.78
C SER A 318 17.40 6.97 -8.34
N ALA A 319 17.95 7.74 -9.29
CA ALA A 319 19.25 7.45 -9.90
C ALA A 319 20.43 7.52 -8.89
N ARG A 320 20.25 8.24 -7.77
CA ARG A 320 21.25 8.34 -6.69
C ARG A 320 21.60 6.96 -6.10
N PHE A 321 20.64 6.05 -6.05
CA PHE A 321 20.82 4.71 -5.48
C PHE A 321 21.75 3.87 -6.36
N THR A 322 21.49 3.83 -7.66
CA THR A 322 22.32 3.11 -8.64
C THR A 322 23.76 3.64 -8.64
N TRP A 323 23.92 4.96 -8.56
CA TRP A 323 25.23 5.60 -8.46
C TRP A 323 25.98 5.21 -7.19
N GLY A 324 25.31 5.29 -6.03
CA GLY A 324 25.85 4.88 -4.74
C GLY A 324 26.33 3.44 -4.78
N ILE A 325 25.47 2.52 -5.23
CA ILE A 325 25.78 1.10 -5.28
C ILE A 325 26.99 0.87 -6.19
N LEU A 326 26.99 1.43 -7.40
CA LEU A 326 28.09 1.24 -8.37
C LEU A 326 29.44 1.70 -7.81
N MET A 327 29.50 2.89 -7.19
CA MET A 327 30.76 3.42 -6.64
C MET A 327 31.34 2.50 -5.56
N ARG A 328 30.51 2.02 -4.63
CA ARG A 328 30.98 1.25 -3.46
C ARG A 328 31.31 -0.20 -3.81
N LEU A 329 30.53 -0.72 -4.74
CA LEU A 329 30.73 -2.05 -5.30
C LEU A 329 32.05 -2.12 -6.11
N LEU A 330 32.50 -1.01 -6.71
CA LEU A 330 33.83 -0.90 -7.33
C LEU A 330 34.99 -0.73 -6.34
N SER A 331 34.74 -0.12 -5.17
CA SER A 331 35.74 0.07 -4.11
C SER A 331 36.00 -1.18 -3.26
N LYS A 332 35.19 -2.25 -3.42
CA LYS A 332 35.30 -3.50 -2.66
C LYS A 332 35.24 -3.30 -1.14
N THR A 333 34.39 -2.39 -0.68
CA THR A 333 34.22 -2.10 0.74
C THR A 333 33.66 -3.33 1.46
N VAL A 334 34.20 -3.63 2.64
CA VAL A 334 33.77 -4.73 3.50
C VAL A 334 33.35 -4.21 4.86
N TYR A 335 32.39 -4.91 5.48
CA TYR A 335 31.75 -4.57 6.72
C TYR A 335 31.72 -5.81 7.62
N PRO A 336 32.80 -6.10 8.37
CA PRO A 336 32.83 -7.23 9.27
C PRO A 336 31.64 -7.19 10.23
N ALA A 337 30.96 -8.32 10.41
CA ALA A 337 29.87 -8.45 11.36
C ALA A 337 29.72 -9.90 11.82
N ASP A 338 29.19 -10.05 13.02
CA ASP A 338 28.82 -11.34 13.57
C ASP A 338 27.30 -11.51 13.46
N ILE A 339 26.84 -12.61 12.89
CA ILE A 339 25.42 -12.82 12.54
C ILE A 339 24.92 -14.15 13.11
N ALA A 340 23.79 -14.09 13.78
CA ALA A 340 23.02 -15.25 14.19
C ALA A 340 21.63 -15.22 13.53
N VAL A 341 21.16 -16.34 12.99
CA VAL A 341 19.92 -16.41 12.20
C VAL A 341 19.06 -17.59 12.63
N LYS A 342 17.75 -17.38 12.74
CA LYS A 342 16.76 -18.46 12.78
C LYS A 342 16.28 -18.73 11.36
N VAL A 343 16.89 -19.72 10.72
CA VAL A 343 16.59 -20.10 9.34
C VAL A 343 15.35 -21.00 9.30
N GLU A 344 14.41 -20.68 8.42
CA GLU A 344 13.25 -21.53 8.09
C GLU A 344 13.48 -22.26 6.75
N TYR A 345 14.12 -21.59 5.79
CA TYR A 345 14.56 -22.21 4.53
C TYR A 345 15.97 -21.74 4.16
N ASP A 346 16.90 -22.69 4.09
CA ASP A 346 18.34 -22.43 3.93
C ASP A 346 18.83 -22.48 2.49
N ASN A 347 17.98 -22.90 1.54
CA ASN A 347 18.36 -23.11 0.15
C ASN A 347 17.28 -22.61 -0.82
N LYS A 348 17.75 -22.22 -2.01
CA LYS A 348 16.95 -21.59 -3.07
C LYS A 348 15.88 -22.51 -3.67
N ALA A 349 16.08 -23.83 -3.64
CA ALA A 349 15.10 -24.77 -4.17
C ALA A 349 13.88 -24.87 -3.25
N ALA A 350 14.10 -24.97 -1.94
CA ALA A 350 13.02 -24.97 -0.95
C ALA A 350 12.24 -23.64 -0.96
N ILE A 351 12.93 -22.51 -1.07
CA ILE A 351 12.28 -21.18 -1.17
C ILE A 351 11.36 -21.10 -2.40
N ARG A 352 11.79 -21.66 -3.55
CA ARG A 352 10.95 -21.74 -4.76
C ARG A 352 9.72 -22.60 -4.56
N GLU A 353 9.87 -23.75 -3.92
CA GLU A 353 8.75 -24.66 -3.67
C GLU A 353 7.69 -23.99 -2.79
N VAL A 354 8.11 -23.35 -1.70
CA VAL A 354 7.22 -22.61 -0.79
C VAL A 354 6.54 -21.45 -1.50
N TYR A 355 7.29 -20.65 -2.27
CA TYR A 355 6.74 -19.54 -3.03
C TYR A 355 5.67 -20.02 -4.03
N ARG A 356 5.97 -21.08 -4.79
CA ARG A 356 5.02 -21.65 -5.77
C ARG A 356 3.80 -22.28 -5.11
N ALA A 357 3.99 -22.95 -3.98
CA ALA A 357 2.88 -23.50 -3.21
C ALA A 357 1.95 -22.39 -2.71
N GLU A 358 2.49 -21.27 -2.24
CA GLU A 358 1.69 -20.11 -1.85
C GLU A 358 1.02 -19.46 -3.05
N ALA A 359 1.75 -19.24 -4.15
CA ALA A 359 1.22 -18.60 -5.35
C ALA A 359 0.14 -19.42 -6.08
N ALA A 360 0.12 -20.74 -5.89
CA ALA A 360 -0.91 -21.62 -6.42
C ALA A 360 -2.21 -21.57 -5.60
N LYS A 361 -2.20 -21.03 -4.38
CA LYS A 361 -3.42 -20.86 -3.59
C LYS A 361 -4.32 -19.81 -4.24
N PRO A 362 -5.65 -20.00 -4.23
CA PRO A 362 -6.56 -18.96 -4.67
C PRO A 362 -6.33 -17.71 -3.81
N PRO A 363 -6.41 -16.50 -4.38
CA PRO A 363 -6.34 -15.28 -3.59
C PRO A 363 -7.38 -15.37 -2.48
N GLY A 364 -6.94 -15.13 -1.24
CA GLY A 364 -7.69 -15.47 -0.05
C GLY A 364 -9.15 -15.02 -0.13
N SER A 365 -10.09 -15.95 0.03
CA SER A 365 -11.40 -15.59 0.55
C SER A 365 -11.13 -14.88 1.88
N ASN A 366 -11.64 -13.67 2.08
CA ASN A 366 -11.56 -12.95 3.34
C ASN A 366 -12.15 -13.80 4.48
N GLU A 367 -11.43 -14.81 4.98
CA GLU A 367 -11.60 -15.25 6.35
C GLU A 367 -11.28 -14.00 7.15
N THR A 368 -12.32 -13.43 7.73
CA THR A 368 -12.24 -12.22 8.52
C THR A 368 -11.30 -12.58 9.66
N ALA A 369 -10.01 -12.24 9.52
CA ALA A 369 -9.02 -12.52 10.54
C ALA A 369 -9.61 -11.98 11.84
N THR A 370 -9.82 -12.88 12.81
CA THR A 370 -10.54 -12.52 14.02
C THR A 370 -9.77 -11.38 14.66
N LEU A 371 -10.40 -10.21 14.77
CA LEU A 371 -9.71 -9.05 15.31
C LEU A 371 -9.26 -9.36 16.74
N PRO A 372 -8.02 -9.01 17.11
CA PRO A 372 -7.57 -9.13 18.49
C PRO A 372 -8.51 -8.39 19.45
N ALA A 373 -8.45 -8.82 20.73
CA ALA A 373 -9.20 -8.21 21.81
C ALA A 373 -8.94 -6.69 21.89
N ALA A 374 -9.90 -5.94 22.44
CA ALA A 374 -9.83 -4.47 22.51
C ALA A 374 -8.64 -3.95 23.33
N ASP A 375 -8.09 -4.75 24.22
CA ASP A 375 -6.94 -4.46 25.09
C ASP A 375 -5.66 -5.21 24.65
N ALA A 376 -5.68 -5.87 23.49
CA ALA A 376 -4.53 -6.62 22.99
C ALA A 376 -3.43 -5.67 22.52
N GLY A 377 -2.40 -5.51 23.35
CA GLY A 377 -1.19 -4.78 23.03
C GLY A 377 -0.29 -5.49 22.02
N LEU A 378 0.89 -4.92 21.77
CA LEU A 378 1.86 -5.45 20.82
C LEU A 378 2.33 -6.86 21.27
N PRO A 379 2.44 -7.85 20.37
CA PRO A 379 2.85 -9.20 20.76
C PRO A 379 4.21 -9.20 21.49
N PRO A 380 4.40 -10.02 22.54
CA PRO A 380 5.69 -10.13 23.21
C PRO A 380 6.76 -10.68 22.26
N LEU A 381 8.03 -10.34 22.51
CA LEU A 381 9.16 -10.85 21.73
C LEU A 381 9.47 -12.29 22.15
N LYS A 382 9.41 -13.23 21.20
CA LYS A 382 9.73 -14.64 21.42
C LYS A 382 11.23 -14.85 21.69
N TYR A 383 12.09 -14.08 21.03
CA TYR A 383 13.55 -14.24 21.08
C TYR A 383 14.26 -13.17 21.93
N GLY A 384 13.50 -12.38 22.70
CA GLY A 384 14.04 -11.28 23.49
C GLY A 384 14.53 -10.10 22.66
N THR A 385 15.48 -9.35 23.20
CA THR A 385 16.06 -8.11 22.64
C THR A 385 17.50 -8.32 22.19
N ASN A 386 18.09 -7.31 21.54
CA ASN A 386 19.49 -7.31 21.12
C ASN A 386 20.50 -7.39 22.30
N THR A 387 20.10 -7.05 23.52
CA THR A 387 20.96 -7.09 24.72
C THR A 387 20.81 -8.37 25.55
N ASP A 388 19.77 -9.17 25.30
CA ASP A 388 19.57 -10.44 25.99
C ASP A 388 20.58 -11.50 25.49
N PRO A 389 20.83 -12.58 26.25
CA PRO A 389 21.58 -13.73 25.75
C PRO A 389 21.02 -14.22 24.41
N LEU A 390 21.89 -14.80 23.57
CA LEU A 390 21.44 -15.39 22.32
C LEU A 390 20.39 -16.49 22.61
N PRO A 391 19.30 -16.57 21.81
CA PRO A 391 18.32 -17.63 21.95
C PRO A 391 18.94 -19.02 21.81
N GLU A 392 18.31 -20.02 22.42
CA GLU A 392 18.76 -21.40 22.32
C GLU A 392 18.81 -21.87 20.84
N GLY A 393 19.90 -22.55 20.47
CA GLY A 393 20.13 -23.05 19.12
C GLY A 393 20.59 -22.00 18.10
N TRP A 394 20.76 -20.73 18.51
CA TRP A 394 21.37 -19.72 17.67
C TRP A 394 22.87 -19.69 17.88
N GLU A 395 23.62 -19.71 16.77
CA GLU A 395 25.07 -19.54 16.78
C GLU A 395 25.43 -18.21 16.13
N LEU A 396 26.32 -17.48 16.78
CA LEU A 396 26.86 -16.24 16.25
C LEU A 396 28.04 -16.55 15.33
N ILE A 397 27.81 -16.43 14.03
CA ILE A 397 28.80 -16.78 13.00
C ILE A 397 29.56 -15.51 12.57
N PRO A 398 30.91 -15.51 12.67
CA PRO A 398 31.70 -14.39 12.18
C PRO A 398 31.72 -14.29 10.65
N HIS A 399 31.49 -13.09 10.13
CA HIS A 399 31.61 -12.79 8.71
C HIS A 399 32.54 -11.58 8.49
N ASP A 400 33.80 -11.84 8.16
CA ASP A 400 34.83 -10.79 8.04
C ASP A 400 34.73 -9.93 6.77
N LYS A 401 33.94 -10.35 5.79
CA LYS A 401 33.99 -9.82 4.41
C LYS A 401 32.62 -9.55 3.81
N ILE A 402 31.62 -9.26 4.64
CA ILE A 402 30.30 -8.85 4.14
C ILE A 402 30.48 -7.57 3.32
N GLY A 403 29.96 -7.54 2.11
CA GLY A 403 29.78 -6.31 1.34
C GLY A 403 28.38 -5.77 1.52
N ASN A 404 27.39 -6.67 1.53
CA ASN A 404 26.00 -6.33 1.71
C ASN A 404 25.30 -7.37 2.60
N PHE A 405 24.66 -6.89 3.66
CA PHE A 405 23.65 -7.61 4.42
C PHE A 405 22.31 -6.91 4.15
N TYR A 406 21.31 -7.65 3.67
CA TYR A 406 20.01 -7.08 3.38
C TYR A 406 18.89 -8.07 3.68
N ALA A 407 18.00 -7.73 4.60
CA ALA A 407 16.79 -8.48 4.89
C ALA A 407 15.56 -7.69 4.42
N GLY A 408 14.58 -8.36 3.83
CA GLY A 408 13.37 -7.71 3.31
C GLY A 408 12.09 -8.50 3.60
N ASN A 409 11.02 -7.78 3.94
CA ASN A 409 9.65 -8.32 4.09
C ASN A 409 8.93 -8.42 2.74
N ILE A 410 9.26 -7.55 1.77
CA ILE A 410 8.59 -7.46 0.47
C ILE A 410 9.60 -7.39 -0.69
N ALA A 411 9.15 -7.64 -1.92
CA ALA A 411 10.01 -7.93 -3.05
C ALA A 411 10.76 -6.71 -3.62
N TYR A 412 10.02 -5.65 -3.99
CA TYR A 412 10.60 -4.44 -4.59
C TYR A 412 11.07 -3.45 -3.54
N MET A 413 12.31 -2.96 -3.69
CA MET A 413 12.86 -1.83 -2.92
C MET A 413 12.83 -0.53 -3.71
N SER A 414 12.76 -0.63 -5.03
CA SER A 414 12.44 0.45 -5.98
C SER A 414 11.93 -0.18 -7.29
N ALA A 415 11.53 0.63 -8.28
CA ALA A 415 10.86 0.16 -9.50
C ALA A 415 11.64 -0.96 -10.23
N ASP A 416 12.96 -0.84 -10.24
CA ASP A 416 13.86 -1.74 -10.98
C ASP A 416 14.69 -2.64 -10.03
N ALA A 417 14.32 -2.68 -8.75
CA ALA A 417 15.10 -3.32 -7.70
C ALA A 417 14.31 -4.38 -6.93
N ASN A 418 14.03 -5.52 -7.59
CA ASN A 418 13.51 -6.71 -6.91
C ASN A 418 14.68 -7.49 -6.30
N PHE A 419 15.01 -7.18 -5.05
CA PHE A 419 16.05 -7.90 -4.30
C PHE A 419 15.54 -9.20 -3.68
N PHE A 420 14.22 -9.31 -3.46
CA PHE A 420 13.61 -10.39 -2.70
C PHE A 420 12.48 -11.09 -3.48
N PRO A 421 12.78 -11.77 -4.61
CA PRO A 421 11.74 -12.40 -5.43
C PRO A 421 11.11 -13.63 -4.76
N GLY A 422 11.67 -14.13 -3.65
CA GLY A 422 11.05 -15.16 -2.82
C GLY A 422 10.05 -14.62 -1.78
N ALA A 423 9.87 -13.29 -1.69
CA ALA A 423 9.16 -12.68 -0.59
C ALA A 423 7.65 -12.98 -0.68
N LEU A 424 7.08 -13.38 0.46
CA LEU A 424 5.65 -13.57 0.62
C LEU A 424 5.18 -12.60 1.72
N PRO A 425 4.08 -11.84 1.51
CA PRO A 425 3.68 -10.82 2.48
C PRO A 425 3.32 -11.35 3.88
N CYS A 426 2.98 -12.64 4.01
CA CYS A 426 2.43 -13.22 5.24
C CYS A 426 2.87 -14.68 5.46
N ASP A 427 4.16 -14.99 5.31
CA ASP A 427 4.70 -16.34 5.55
C ASP A 427 5.39 -16.50 6.92
N GLY A 428 5.53 -15.41 7.68
CA GLY A 428 6.25 -15.34 8.94
C GLY A 428 7.77 -15.24 8.76
N CYS A 429 8.25 -14.88 7.56
CA CYS A 429 9.67 -14.84 7.23
C CYS A 429 10.10 -13.49 6.64
N LEU A 430 11.41 -13.26 6.74
CA LEU A 430 12.18 -12.29 5.97
C LEU A 430 13.02 -13.02 4.95
N ASP A 431 13.20 -12.42 3.79
CA ASP A 431 14.20 -12.86 2.84
C ASP A 431 15.53 -12.18 3.16
N LEU A 432 16.51 -12.98 3.59
CA LEU A 432 17.85 -12.54 3.94
C LEU A 432 18.81 -12.78 2.79
N VAL A 433 19.46 -11.71 2.34
CA VAL A 433 20.48 -11.69 1.30
C VAL A 433 21.82 -11.26 1.90
N ARG A 434 22.85 -12.09 1.68
CA ARG A 434 24.24 -11.78 2.03
C ARG A 434 25.13 -11.87 0.80
N ILE A 435 25.94 -10.84 0.59
CA ILE A 435 26.91 -10.78 -0.52
C ILE A 435 28.25 -10.33 0.04
N ARG A 436 29.33 -10.99 -0.41
CA ARG A 436 30.69 -10.63 -0.02
C ARG A 436 31.17 -9.34 -0.71
N GLY A 437 31.92 -8.51 0.01
CA GLY A 437 32.48 -7.26 -0.52
C GLY A 437 33.75 -7.47 -1.35
N ASP A 438 34.41 -8.63 -1.23
CA ASP A 438 35.66 -8.94 -1.92
C ASP A 438 35.49 -9.56 -3.31
N LEU A 439 34.27 -9.56 -3.87
CA LEU A 439 33.99 -10.07 -5.20
C LEU A 439 34.87 -9.43 -6.29
N PRO A 440 35.21 -10.17 -7.37
CA PRO A 440 35.79 -9.56 -8.55
C PRO A 440 34.88 -8.47 -9.11
N ARG A 441 35.44 -7.33 -9.54
CA ARG A 441 34.65 -6.16 -9.99
C ARG A 441 33.65 -6.50 -11.10
N VAL A 442 34.05 -7.34 -12.04
CA VAL A 442 33.17 -7.82 -13.13
C VAL A 442 31.98 -8.61 -12.57
N THR A 443 32.22 -9.52 -11.62
CA THR A 443 31.16 -10.28 -10.95
C THR A 443 30.22 -9.37 -10.18
N ALA A 444 30.77 -8.37 -9.50
CA ALA A 444 29.99 -7.41 -8.76
C ALA A 444 29.09 -6.58 -9.71
N ILE A 445 29.60 -6.07 -10.83
CA ILE A 445 28.80 -5.34 -11.85
C ILE A 445 27.70 -6.25 -12.42
N LYS A 446 28.03 -7.51 -12.75
CA LYS A 446 27.04 -8.50 -13.20
C LYS A 446 25.95 -8.74 -12.16
N THR A 447 26.30 -8.70 -10.87
CA THR A 447 25.34 -8.84 -9.77
C THR A 447 24.35 -7.67 -9.76
N LEU A 448 24.83 -6.44 -9.89
CA LEU A 448 23.95 -5.26 -9.97
C LEU A 448 22.99 -5.35 -11.17
N LEU A 449 23.52 -5.68 -12.36
CA LEU A 449 22.72 -5.80 -13.59
C LEU A 449 21.73 -6.97 -13.53
N SER A 450 21.98 -8.00 -12.73
CA SER A 450 21.08 -9.16 -12.61
C SER A 450 19.77 -8.85 -11.90
N ILE A 451 19.70 -7.76 -11.13
CA ILE A 451 18.51 -7.35 -10.38
C ILE A 451 17.41 -6.89 -11.35
N GLU A 452 17.74 -5.98 -12.27
CA GLU A 452 16.83 -5.50 -13.32
C GLU A 452 16.44 -6.64 -14.28
N ASN A 453 17.35 -7.58 -14.53
CA ASN A 453 17.10 -8.74 -15.39
C ASN A 453 16.40 -9.92 -14.67
N HIS A 454 16.01 -9.77 -13.41
CA HIS A 454 15.34 -10.82 -12.61
C HIS A 454 16.10 -12.15 -12.52
N THR A 455 17.44 -12.11 -12.54
CA THR A 455 18.32 -13.29 -12.40
C THR A 455 19.18 -13.25 -11.13
N PHE A 456 19.03 -12.20 -10.31
CA PHE A 456 19.77 -11.99 -9.06
C PHE A 456 19.68 -13.17 -8.10
N PHE A 457 18.47 -13.72 -7.91
CA PHE A 457 18.22 -14.87 -7.04
C PHE A 457 19.05 -16.10 -7.45
N ASP A 458 19.33 -16.30 -8.73
CA ASP A 458 20.01 -17.49 -9.24
C ASP A 458 21.53 -17.44 -9.17
N LEU A 459 22.11 -16.29 -8.84
CA LEU A 459 23.57 -16.14 -8.76
C LEU A 459 24.14 -16.98 -7.61
N ALA A 460 25.12 -17.84 -7.90
CA ALA A 460 25.69 -18.77 -6.93
C ALA A 460 26.34 -18.07 -5.71
N HIS A 461 26.89 -16.86 -5.90
CA HIS A 461 27.53 -16.09 -4.81
C HIS A 461 26.56 -15.19 -4.04
N VAL A 462 25.27 -15.17 -4.41
CA VAL A 462 24.22 -14.52 -3.64
C VAL A 462 23.68 -15.56 -2.66
N ASP A 463 24.06 -15.42 -1.40
CA ASP A 463 23.52 -16.22 -0.32
C ASP A 463 22.14 -15.69 0.04
N TYR A 464 21.12 -16.55 -0.07
CA TYR A 464 19.71 -16.20 0.05
C TYR A 464 19.02 -17.23 0.94
N GLN A 465 18.45 -16.77 2.05
CA GLN A 465 17.75 -17.59 3.02
C GLN A 465 16.42 -16.95 3.40
N LYS A 466 15.45 -17.77 3.82
CA LYS A 466 14.27 -17.29 4.54
C LYS A 466 14.48 -17.48 6.03
N VAL A 467 14.31 -16.41 6.81
CA VAL A 467 14.57 -16.37 8.25
C VAL A 467 13.37 -15.80 9.00
N SER A 468 13.05 -16.34 10.18
CA SER A 468 11.98 -15.80 11.03
C SER A 468 12.48 -14.78 12.06
N ALA A 469 13.80 -14.76 12.30
CA ALA A 469 14.46 -13.81 13.18
C ALA A 469 15.99 -13.83 12.97
N TYR A 470 16.68 -12.77 13.35
CA TYR A 470 18.15 -12.72 13.32
C TYR A 470 18.71 -11.66 14.27
N ARG A 471 20.01 -11.77 14.59
CA ARG A 471 20.81 -10.76 15.28
C ARG A 471 22.07 -10.49 14.49
N ILE A 472 22.43 -9.22 14.35
CA ILE A 472 23.67 -8.79 13.72
C ILE A 472 24.42 -7.83 14.65
N ILE A 473 25.73 -8.04 14.75
CA ILE A 473 26.64 -7.23 15.57
C ILE A 473 27.77 -6.73 14.65
N PRO A 474 27.76 -5.47 14.22
CA PRO A 474 28.85 -4.90 13.42
C PRO A 474 30.18 -4.98 14.19
N ARG A 475 31.28 -5.26 13.46
CA ARG A 475 32.63 -5.34 14.00
C ARG A 475 33.57 -4.35 13.32
N ASP A 476 34.65 -4.05 14.04
CA ASP A 476 35.84 -3.33 13.55
C ASP A 476 35.56 -1.93 12.97
N GLN A 477 34.41 -1.34 13.28
CA GLN A 477 33.97 -0.02 12.83
C GLN A 477 33.23 0.71 13.96
N LYS A 478 33.60 1.97 14.20
CA LYS A 478 32.98 2.81 15.24
C LYS A 478 31.74 3.56 14.76
N ASP A 479 31.63 3.77 13.46
CA ASP A 479 30.51 4.46 12.82
C ASP A 479 30.29 3.84 11.43
N GLY A 480 29.08 4.01 10.92
CA GLY A 480 28.63 3.45 9.66
C GLY A 480 27.15 3.71 9.45
N TYR A 481 26.57 2.96 8.51
CA TYR A 481 25.19 3.12 8.11
C TYR A 481 24.43 1.80 8.28
N ILE A 482 23.39 1.85 9.11
CA ILE A 482 22.33 0.85 9.18
C ILE A 482 21.05 1.57 8.77
N SER A 483 20.33 0.99 7.81
CA SER A 483 19.03 1.50 7.35
C SER A 483 17.94 0.50 7.74
N ILE A 484 16.89 1.00 8.40
CA ILE A 484 15.65 0.25 8.69
C ILE A 484 14.52 0.99 7.99
N ASP A 485 13.87 0.34 7.02
CA ASP A 485 12.85 0.93 6.14
C ASP A 485 13.28 2.23 5.44
N GLY A 486 14.58 2.42 5.22
CA GLY A 486 15.14 3.65 4.64
C GLY A 486 15.59 4.69 5.67
N GLU A 487 15.32 4.47 6.95
CA GLU A 487 15.65 5.40 8.04
C GLU A 487 16.99 5.03 8.71
N ARG A 488 17.82 6.04 8.98
CA ARG A 488 19.12 5.83 9.66
C ARG A 488 18.90 5.50 11.13
N VAL A 489 19.52 4.41 11.59
CA VAL A 489 19.63 4.08 13.02
C VAL A 489 21.09 4.08 13.48
N PRO A 490 21.35 4.09 14.81
CA PRO A 490 22.70 3.96 15.34
C PRO A 490 23.44 2.76 14.74
N PHE A 491 24.73 2.92 14.48
CA PHE A 491 25.58 1.84 13.99
C PHE A 491 26.00 0.93 15.15
N ASP A 492 25.08 0.08 15.59
CA ASP A 492 25.24 -0.83 16.73
C ASP A 492 24.49 -2.14 16.48
N GLY A 493 24.76 -3.17 17.28
CA GLY A 493 24.11 -4.47 17.17
C GLY A 493 22.59 -4.39 17.38
N PHE A 494 21.83 -5.04 16.49
CA PHE A 494 20.37 -5.08 16.55
C PHE A 494 19.83 -6.49 16.31
N GLN A 495 18.61 -6.73 16.80
CA GLN A 495 17.90 -7.99 16.64
C GLN A 495 16.53 -7.76 16.02
N VAL A 496 16.15 -8.66 15.12
CA VAL A 496 14.88 -8.62 14.38
C VAL A 496 14.11 -9.92 14.60
N GLU A 497 12.80 -9.81 14.81
CA GLU A 497 11.87 -10.92 14.91
C GLU A 497 10.60 -10.62 14.10
N VAL A 498 10.17 -11.56 13.27
CA VAL A 498 8.98 -11.43 12.42
C VAL A 498 7.71 -11.80 13.16
N HIS A 499 6.68 -10.96 13.07
CA HIS A 499 5.34 -11.21 13.56
C HIS A 499 4.42 -11.50 12.40
N LYS A 500 4.03 -12.78 12.25
CA LYS A 500 3.22 -13.22 11.13
C LYS A 500 1.86 -12.52 11.11
N GLY A 501 1.54 -11.85 10.01
CA GLY A 501 0.25 -11.20 9.75
C GLY A 501 -0.14 -10.12 10.76
N LEU A 502 0.84 -9.50 11.43
CA LEU A 502 0.58 -8.50 12.46
C LEU A 502 -0.07 -7.22 11.90
N GLY A 503 0.37 -6.79 10.72
CA GLY A 503 -0.18 -5.62 10.02
C GLY A 503 -1.24 -6.00 9.00
N THR A 504 -1.99 -5.00 8.52
CA THR A 504 -2.89 -5.12 7.37
C THR A 504 -2.61 -4.05 6.32
N THR A 505 -2.59 -4.43 5.05
CA THR A 505 -2.50 -3.51 3.90
C THR A 505 -3.67 -3.75 2.94
N LEU A 506 -3.76 -2.93 1.89
CA LEU A 506 -4.56 -3.26 0.72
C LEU A 506 -3.64 -3.65 -0.45
N SER A 507 -3.99 -4.70 -1.18
CA SER A 507 -3.34 -5.08 -2.42
C SER A 507 -4.37 -5.38 -3.51
N LYS A 508 -3.94 -5.39 -4.77
CA LYS A 508 -4.84 -5.69 -5.90
C LYS A 508 -5.42 -7.10 -5.87
N ASN A 509 -4.64 -8.06 -5.40
CA ASN A 509 -4.98 -9.49 -5.43
C ASN A 509 -5.28 -10.07 -4.04
N GLY A 510 -5.03 -9.33 -2.96
CA GLY A 510 -5.27 -9.78 -1.58
C GLY A 510 -4.34 -10.89 -1.07
N HIS A 511 -3.27 -11.23 -1.81
CA HIS A 511 -2.51 -12.46 -1.59
C HIS A 511 -0.98 -12.32 -1.76
N LEU A 512 -0.52 -11.74 -2.87
CA LEU A 512 0.89 -11.63 -3.22
C LEU A 512 1.31 -10.20 -3.55
N CYS A 513 2.60 -9.94 -3.46
CA CYS A 513 3.20 -8.78 -4.11
C CYS A 513 2.97 -8.84 -5.63
N GLU A 514 2.86 -7.68 -6.28
CA GLU A 514 2.77 -7.54 -7.74
C GLU A 514 4.10 -7.85 -8.45
N ALA A 515 5.17 -8.04 -7.67
CA ALA A 515 6.47 -8.44 -8.17
C ALA A 515 6.47 -9.84 -8.77
N LYS A 516 7.27 -10.04 -9.80
CA LYS A 516 7.55 -11.38 -10.32
C LYS A 516 8.40 -12.16 -9.29
N GLY A 517 7.89 -13.30 -8.83
CA GLY A 517 8.62 -14.20 -7.93
C GLY A 517 9.45 -15.30 -8.61
N VAL A 518 9.82 -16.33 -7.83
CA VAL A 518 10.83 -17.38 -8.16
C VAL A 518 10.34 -18.75 -8.65
#